data_AF-A0A3R7Q467-F1
#
_entry.id   AF-A0A3R7Q467-F1
#
_cell.length_a   1.000
_cell.length_b   1.000
_cell.length_c   1.000
_cell.angle_alpha   90.00
_cell.angle_beta   90.00
_cell.angle_gamma   90.00
#
_symmetry.space_group_name_H-M   'P 1'
#
loop_
_entity.id
_entity.type
_entity.pdbx_description
1 polymer ?
#
loop_
_entity_poly.entity_id
_entity_poly.type
_entity_poly.pdbx_seq_one_letter_code
_entity_poly.pdbx_strand_id
1 'polypeptide(L)' 'EEFAGYEKSAYGKGFLMVSATPLTRSSYHAGDDFARLRSARLEKLGRA' A
#
# COMPACT_ATOMS: atom_id res chain seq x y z
N GLU A 1 13.69 -7.35 -8.42
CA GLU A 1 14.41 -6.42 -7.54
C GLU A 1 13.91 -4.97 -7.65
N GLU A 2 13.72 -4.43 -8.86
CA GLU A 2 13.27 -3.04 -9.08
C GLU A 2 11.98 -2.67 -8.31
N PHE A 3 10.90 -3.43 -8.50
CA PHE A 3 9.62 -3.16 -7.84
C PHE A 3 9.66 -3.29 -6.31
N ALA A 4 10.43 -4.24 -5.78
CA ALA A 4 10.65 -4.38 -4.34
C ALA A 4 11.40 -3.17 -3.75
N GLY A 5 12.31 -2.57 -4.52
CA GLY A 5 12.98 -1.32 -4.16
C GLY A 5 12.01 -0.14 -4.07
N TYR A 6 11.07 -0.02 -5.02
CA TYR A 6 10.01 0.99 -4.97
C TYR A 6 9.08 0.80 -3.77
N GLU A 7 8.65 -0.44 -3.51
CA GLU A 7 7.82 -0.78 -2.36
C GLU A 7 8.51 -0.36 -1.05
N LYS A 8 9.76 -0.79 -0.85
CA LYS A 8 10.55 -0.44 0.32
C LYS A 8 10.71 1.08 0.48
N SER A 9 10.98 1.78 -0.62
CA SER A 9 11.16 3.24 -0.61
C SER A 9 9.86 3.98 -0.25
N ALA A 10 8.73 3.52 -0.77
CA ALA A 10 7.43 4.11 -0.49
C ALA A 10 6.98 3.86 0.96
N TYR A 11 7.15 2.64 1.49
CA TYR A 11 6.92 2.41 2.91
C TYR A 11 7.86 3.22 3.81
N GLY A 12 9.13 3.36 3.43
CA GLY A 12 10.08 4.25 4.12
C GLY A 12 9.68 5.73 4.13
N LYS A 13 8.85 6.16 3.18
CA LYS A 13 8.26 7.52 3.12
C LYS A 13 6.95 7.65 3.91
N GLY A 14 6.45 6.57 4.52
CA GLY A 14 5.27 6.58 5.37
C GLY A 14 3.93 6.35 4.66
N PHE A 15 3.94 5.89 3.40
CA PHE A 15 2.73 5.37 2.78
C PHE A 15 2.24 4.14 3.55
N LEU A 16 0.93 4.04 3.75
CA LEU A 16 0.32 2.96 4.55
C LEU A 16 -0.02 1.71 3.72
N MET A 17 -0.05 1.84 2.40
CA MET A 17 -0.24 0.75 1.45
C MET A 17 0.44 1.13 0.13
N VAL A 18 1.14 0.18 -0.49
CA VAL A 18 1.80 0.33 -1.80
C VAL A 18 1.56 -0.94 -2.63
N SER A 19 1.15 -0.80 -3.88
CA SER A 19 1.25 -1.87 -4.89
C SER A 19 2.39 -1.54 -5.85
N ALA A 20 3.43 -2.36 -5.86
CA ALA A 20 4.55 -2.24 -6.78
C ALA A 20 4.88 -3.62 -7.36
N THR A 21 4.30 -3.93 -8.50
CA THR A 21 4.56 -5.14 -9.28
C THR A 21 4.56 -4.80 -10.77
N PRO A 22 5.18 -5.62 -11.64
CA PRO A 22 5.16 -5.40 -13.09
C PRO A 22 3.74 -5.28 -13.69
N LEU A 23 2.73 -5.86 -13.03
CA LEU A 23 1.34 -5.86 -13.48
C LEU A 23 0.46 -4.84 -12.74
N THR A 24 1.02 -4.02 -11.85
CA THR A 24 0.24 -2.98 -11.16
C THR A 24 -0.39 -2.04 -12.20
N ARG A 25 -1.69 -1.80 -12.04
CA ARG A 25 -2.49 -0.83 -12.80
C ARG A 25 -3.37 -0.10 -11.81
N SER A 26 -3.70 1.17 -12.08
CA SER A 26 -4.39 2.04 -11.12
C SER A 26 -5.73 1.51 -10.60
N SER A 27 -6.46 0.72 -11.40
CA SER A 27 -7.75 0.15 -11.02
C SER A 27 -7.68 -1.32 -10.58
N TYR A 28 -6.57 -2.02 -10.81
CA TYR A 28 -6.44 -3.44 -10.50
C TYR A 28 -6.25 -3.60 -8.98
N HIS A 29 -7.13 -4.37 -8.34
CA HIS A 29 -7.21 -4.53 -6.87
C HIS A 29 -7.43 -3.25 -6.05
N ALA A 30 -7.84 -2.13 -6.67
CA ALA A 30 -8.02 -0.86 -5.96
C ALA A 30 -8.97 -0.96 -4.76
N GLY A 31 -9.98 -1.83 -4.81
CA GLY A 31 -10.88 -2.10 -3.69
C GLY A 31 -10.20 -2.81 -2.51
N ASP A 32 -9.45 -3.87 -2.79
CA ASP A 32 -8.72 -4.65 -1.77
C ASP A 32 -7.59 -3.82 -1.15
N ASP A 33 -6.85 -3.10 -1.99
CA ASP A 33 -5.78 -2.19 -1.56
C ASP A 33 -6.34 -1.06 -0.70
N PHE A 34 -7.52 -0.53 -1.05
CA PHE A 34 -8.21 0.45 -0.22
C PHE A 34 -8.66 -0.14 1.12
N ALA A 35 -9.16 -1.37 1.15
CA ALA A 35 -9.53 -2.02 2.40
C ALA A 35 -8.30 -2.16 3.33
N ARG A 36 -7.16 -2.61 2.80
CA ARG A 36 -5.88 -2.69 3.52
C ARG A 36 -5.41 -1.32 4.01
N LEU A 37 -5.45 -0.32 3.15
CA LEU A 37 -5.11 1.07 3.48
C LEU A 37 -5.98 1.62 4.62
N ARG A 38 -7.29 1.37 4.56
CA ARG A 38 -8.25 1.80 5.58
C ARG A 38 -7.96 1.12 6.92
N SER A 39 -7.74 -0.19 6.94
CA SER A 39 -7.40 -0.92 8.16
C SER A 39 -6.10 -0.40 8.79
N ALA A 40 -5.02 -0.27 8.00
CA ALA A 40 -3.75 0.27 8.48
C ALA A 40 -3.89 1.69 9.05
N ARG A 41 -4.77 2.51 8.45
CA ARG A 41 -5.10 3.85 8.97
C ARG A 41 -5.85 3.79 10.29
N LEU A 42 -6.82 2.90 10.45
CA LEU A 42 -7.58 2.74 11.69
C LEU A 42 -6.68 2.26 12.82
N GLU A 43 -5.81 1.29 12.57
CA GLU A 43 -4.81 0.79 13.52
C GLU A 43 -3.88 1.92 13.97
N LYS A 44 -3.33 2.70 13.03
CA LYS A 44 -2.47 3.85 13.34
C LYS A 44 -3.15 4.91 14.21
N LEU A 45 -4.48 5.03 14.14
CA LEU A 45 -5.26 5.98 14.92
C LEU A 45 -5.81 5.38 16.23
N GLY A 46 -5.56 4.10 16.52
CA GLY A 46 -6.14 3.40 17.67
C GLY A 46 -7.67 3.27 17.56
N ARG A 47 -8.20 3.13 16.34
CA ARG A 47 -9.64 3.04 16.02
C ARG A 47 -10.03 1.67 15.43
N ALA A 48 -9.11 0.72 15.47
CA ALA A 48 -9.31 -0.65 15.00
C ALA A 48 -9.81 -1.54 16.15
#